data_AF-A0A8X6MQC7-F1
#
_entry.id   AF-A0A8X6MQC7-F1
#
_cell.length_a   1.000
_cell.length_b   1.000
_cell.length_c   1.000
_cell.angle_alpha   90.00
_cell.angle_beta   90.00
_cell.angle_gamma   90.00
#
_symmetry.space_group_name_H-M   'P 1'
#
loop_
_entity.id
_entity.type
_entity.pdbx_description
1 polymer ?
#
loop_
_entity_poly.entity_id
_entity_poly.type
_entity_poly.pdbx_seq_one_letter_code
_entity_poly.pdbx_strand_id
1 'polypeptide(L)'
;MTKVRLERLTDIHMHLFIRKGIRGGVAMISHRYNKVNNVYLPTYDSSLPSSYIIHLDANNLYGWAMSENLPTHDFSWIDEYVNIMDVPDDSDIGYIFEVDLEYPDELQDLHKCYSLAPEKIKVL
;
A
#
# COMPACT_ATOMS: atom_id res chain seq x y z
N MET A 1 -16.96 5.10 -21.83
CA MET A 1 -16.96 6.13 -20.76
C MET A 1 -17.90 5.64 -19.67
N THR A 2 -17.44 5.54 -18.42
CA THR A 2 -18.11 4.80 -17.33
C THR A 2 -19.43 5.40 -16.84
N LYS A 3 -19.75 6.65 -17.22
CA LYS A 3 -20.93 7.43 -16.77
C LYS A 3 -20.99 7.66 -15.25
N VAL A 4 -19.94 7.29 -14.51
CA VAL A 4 -19.79 7.55 -13.07
C VAL A 4 -19.80 9.06 -12.83
N ARG A 5 -20.52 9.49 -11.79
CA ARG A 5 -20.52 10.86 -11.30
C ARG A 5 -19.80 10.88 -9.95
N LEU A 6 -18.78 11.72 -9.83
CA LEU A 6 -18.07 11.90 -8.58
C LEU A 6 -18.79 12.92 -7.73
N GLU A 7 -19.08 12.55 -6.48
CA GLU A 7 -19.56 13.49 -5.49
C GLU A 7 -18.43 14.42 -5.06
N ARG A 8 -18.76 15.70 -4.88
CA ARG A 8 -17.83 16.67 -4.31
C ARG A 8 -17.98 16.69 -2.79
N LEU A 9 -16.92 16.35 -2.08
CA LEU A 9 -16.84 16.56 -0.63
C LEU A 9 -17.04 18.03 -0.28
N THR A 10 -18.09 18.32 0.49
CA THR A 10 -18.42 19.67 0.97
C THR A 10 -18.00 19.91 2.41
N ASP A 11 -17.89 18.85 3.22
CA ASP A 11 -17.37 18.90 4.58
C ASP A 11 -15.83 19.04 4.57
N ILE A 12 -15.34 20.12 5.19
CA ILE A 12 -13.91 20.39 5.34
C ILE A 12 -13.21 19.33 6.20
N HIS A 13 -13.88 18.77 7.20
CA HIS A 13 -13.31 17.76 8.09
C HIS A 13 -13.07 16.46 7.32
N MET A 14 -14.05 15.99 6.53
CA MET A 14 -13.87 14.82 5.65
C MET A 14 -12.74 15.05 4.65
N HIS A 15 -12.69 16.24 4.06
CA HIS A 15 -11.65 16.58 3.09
C HIS A 15 -10.25 16.55 3.72
N LEU A 16 -10.08 17.12 4.92
CA LEU A 16 -8.81 17.10 5.65
C LEU A 16 -8.43 15.69 6.09
N PHE A 17 -9.41 14.90 6.54
CA PHE A 17 -9.23 13.50 6.94
C PHE A 17 -8.69 12.65 5.78
N ILE A 18 -9.35 12.67 4.62
CA ILE A 18 -8.91 11.95 3.43
C ILE A 18 -7.52 12.43 2.99
N ARG A 19 -7.29 13.76 2.97
CA ARG A 19 -5.97 14.30 2.63
C ARG A 19 -4.85 13.87 3.57
N LYS A 20 -5.14 13.74 4.87
CA LYS A 20 -4.19 13.22 5.86
C LYS A 20 -3.82 11.77 5.54
N GLY A 21 -4.73 10.99 4.96
CA GLY A 21 -4.50 9.62 4.50
C GLY A 21 -3.70 9.48 3.20
N ILE A 22 -3.67 10.50 2.32
CA ILE A 22 -3.00 10.37 1.01
C ILE A 22 -1.48 10.15 1.15
N ARG A 23 -1.02 9.04 0.56
CA ARG A 23 0.39 8.66 0.42
C ARG A 23 0.75 8.52 -1.06
N GLY A 24 2.06 8.62 -1.35
CA GLY A 24 2.59 8.36 -2.69
C GLY A 24 2.93 6.87 -2.88
N GLY A 25 3.67 6.58 -3.94
CA GLY A 25 4.21 5.23 -4.17
C GLY A 25 5.17 4.80 -3.07
N VAL A 26 5.21 3.49 -2.82
CA VAL A 26 6.15 2.89 -1.86
C VAL A 26 7.51 2.75 -2.53
N ALA A 27 8.53 3.36 -1.93
CA ALA A 27 9.93 3.27 -2.37
C ALA A 27 10.79 2.81 -1.21
N MET A 28 11.46 1.67 -1.37
CA MET A 28 12.11 0.97 -0.27
C MET A 28 13.27 0.10 -0.77
N ILE A 29 14.31 -0.03 0.06
CA ILE A 29 15.47 -0.90 -0.20
C ILE A 29 15.60 -1.87 0.97
N SER A 30 15.25 -3.15 0.77
CA SER A 30 15.41 -4.21 1.79
C SER A 30 16.86 -4.66 1.93
N HIS A 31 17.57 -4.75 0.81
CA HIS A 31 18.97 -5.17 0.75
C HIS A 31 19.76 -4.27 -0.22
N ARG A 32 20.79 -3.59 0.28
CA ARG A 32 21.50 -2.54 -0.49
C ARG A 32 22.29 -3.07 -1.69
N TYR A 33 22.85 -4.26 -1.59
CA TYR A 33 23.68 -4.85 -2.64
C TYR A 33 23.59 -6.36 -2.62
N ASN A 34 23.28 -6.99 -3.74
CA ASN A 34 23.34 -8.45 -3.86
C ASN A 34 24.10 -8.82 -5.14
N LYS A 35 25.02 -9.78 -5.03
CA LYS A 35 25.78 -10.32 -6.16
C LYS A 35 25.35 -11.75 -6.36
N VAL A 36 24.84 -12.07 -7.55
CA VAL A 36 24.37 -13.41 -7.89
C VAL A 36 25.40 -14.20 -8.68
N ASN A 37 25.41 -15.51 -8.46
CA ASN A 37 26.18 -16.49 -9.21
C ASN A 37 25.36 -17.00 -10.39
N ASN A 38 25.21 -16.17 -11.42
CA ASN A 38 24.39 -16.48 -12.58
C ASN A 38 25.25 -17.15 -13.67
N VAL A 39 24.81 -18.33 -14.15
CA VAL A 39 25.50 -19.14 -15.17
C VAL A 39 25.77 -18.41 -16.49
N TYR A 40 25.00 -17.36 -16.78
CA TYR A 40 25.12 -16.57 -18.00
C TYR A 40 26.11 -15.40 -17.89
N LEU A 41 26.72 -15.19 -16.71
CA LEU A 41 27.67 -14.09 -16.48
C LEU A 41 29.13 -14.56 -16.53
N PRO A 42 30.07 -13.74 -16.99
CA PRO A 42 31.51 -14.08 -17.01
C PRO A 42 32.11 -14.37 -15.63
N THR A 43 31.46 -13.90 -14.56
CA THR A 43 31.91 -14.08 -13.17
C THR A 43 31.31 -15.32 -12.51
N TYR A 44 30.71 -16.24 -13.29
CA TYR A 44 30.15 -17.48 -12.78
C TYR A 44 31.22 -18.40 -12.18
N ASP A 45 30.90 -18.97 -11.03
CA ASP A 45 31.69 -19.98 -10.34
C ASP A 45 30.88 -21.29 -10.24
N SER A 46 31.38 -22.36 -10.88
CA SER A 46 30.73 -23.67 -10.90
C SER A 46 30.78 -24.41 -9.56
N SER A 47 31.60 -23.95 -8.61
CA SER A 47 31.67 -24.51 -7.25
C SER A 47 30.54 -24.01 -6.35
N LEU A 48 29.85 -22.93 -6.74
CA LEU A 48 28.78 -22.32 -5.97
C LEU A 48 27.40 -22.61 -6.60
N PRO A 49 26.32 -22.69 -5.80
CA PRO A 49 24.97 -22.78 -6.33
C PRO A 49 24.64 -21.61 -7.27
N SER A 50 23.87 -21.87 -8.32
CA SER A 50 23.42 -20.80 -9.22
C SER A 50 22.36 -19.92 -8.56
N SER A 51 22.41 -18.61 -8.80
CA SER A 51 21.43 -17.64 -8.32
C SER A 51 21.13 -16.56 -9.36
N TYR A 52 19.96 -15.94 -9.24
CA TYR A 52 19.42 -14.99 -10.22
C TYR A 52 18.75 -13.81 -9.50
N ILE A 53 18.76 -12.65 -10.13
CA ILE A 53 17.95 -11.49 -9.73
C ILE A 53 16.80 -11.37 -10.71
N ILE A 54 15.57 -11.30 -10.21
CA ILE A 54 14.39 -11.03 -11.01
C ILE A 54 14.04 -9.55 -10.93
N HIS A 55 13.71 -8.96 -12.08
CA HIS A 55 13.14 -7.63 -12.15
C HIS A 55 11.69 -7.76 -12.61
N LEU A 56 10.76 -7.30 -11.77
CA LEU A 56 9.33 -7.31 -12.04
C LEU A 56 8.84 -5.87 -12.09
N ASP A 57 8.09 -5.54 -13.15
CA ASP A 57 7.46 -4.24 -13.31
C ASP A 57 6.00 -4.44 -13.71
N ALA A 58 5.11 -3.67 -13.07
CA ALA A 58 3.68 -3.72 -13.34
C ALA A 58 3.33 -2.72 -14.45
N ASN A 59 2.96 -3.24 -15.62
CA ASN A 59 2.47 -2.42 -16.72
C ASN A 59 1.17 -1.70 -16.32
N ASN A 60 1.21 -0.36 -16.30
CA ASN A 60 0.04 0.48 -15.99
C ASN A 60 -0.58 0.22 -14.60
N LEU A 61 0.25 0.19 -13.55
CA LEU A 61 -0.18 -0.06 -12.16
C LEU A 61 -1.38 0.80 -11.73
N TYR A 62 -1.35 2.12 -11.97
CA TYR A 62 -2.46 3.00 -11.60
C TYR A 62 -3.72 2.75 -12.43
N GLY A 63 -3.60 2.40 -13.71
CA GLY A 63 -4.78 2.05 -14.52
C GLY A 63 -5.44 0.75 -14.07
N TRP A 64 -4.64 -0.22 -13.62
CA TRP A 64 -5.17 -1.42 -12.96
C TRP A 64 -5.88 -1.05 -11.66
N ALA A 65 -5.24 -0.28 -10.77
CA ALA A 65 -5.87 0.17 -9.52
C ALA A 65 -7.14 1.02 -9.74
N MET A 66 -7.21 1.79 -10.83
CA MET A 66 -8.41 2.55 -11.23
C MET A 66 -9.54 1.67 -11.78
N SER A 67 -9.28 0.39 -12.05
CA SER A 67 -10.27 -0.60 -12.49
C SER A 67 -10.90 -1.35 -11.30
N GLU A 68 -10.34 -1.19 -10.11
CA GLU A 68 -10.89 -1.74 -8.86
C GLU A 68 -12.02 -0.85 -8.31
N ASN A 69 -12.71 -1.34 -7.27
CA ASN A 69 -13.75 -0.58 -6.59
C ASN A 69 -13.17 0.66 -5.91
N LEU A 70 -13.63 1.84 -6.32
CA LEU A 70 -13.18 3.13 -5.79
C LEU A 70 -14.36 3.92 -5.21
N PRO A 71 -14.13 4.68 -4.11
CA PRO A 71 -15.16 5.52 -3.54
C PRO A 71 -15.52 6.65 -4.51
N THR A 72 -16.82 6.83 -4.78
CA THR A 72 -17.31 7.80 -5.77
C THR A 72 -18.35 8.76 -5.23
N HIS A 73 -19.19 8.34 -4.28
CA HIS A 73 -20.30 9.10 -3.71
C HIS A 73 -20.77 8.49 -2.37
N ASP A 74 -21.79 9.11 -1.77
CA ASP A 74 -22.44 8.80 -0.49
C ASP A 74 -21.50 8.86 0.71
N PHE A 75 -20.61 9.87 0.69
CA PHE A 75 -19.68 10.11 1.79
C PHE A 75 -20.42 10.57 3.05
N SER A 76 -20.27 9.82 4.14
CA SER A 76 -20.87 10.13 5.43
C SER A 76 -19.95 9.72 6.58
N TRP A 77 -20.09 10.43 7.71
CA TRP A 77 -19.51 10.00 8.97
C TRP A 77 -20.40 8.91 9.58
N ILE A 78 -19.77 7.92 10.20
CA ILE A 78 -20.46 6.80 10.85
C ILE A 78 -20.00 6.77 12.30
N ASP A 79 -20.94 6.81 13.24
CA ASP A 79 -20.67 6.69 14.68
C ASP A 79 -20.75 5.22 15.16
N GLU A 80 -21.19 4.32 14.28
CA GLU A 80 -21.35 2.90 14.57
C GLU A 80 -20.01 2.15 14.48
N TYR A 81 -19.85 1.15 15.36
CA TYR A 81 -18.70 0.26 15.32
C TYR A 81 -18.81 -0.69 14.13
N VAL A 82 -17.83 -0.64 13.23
CA VAL A 82 -17.68 -1.58 12.11
C VAL A 82 -16.43 -2.42 12.33
N ASN A 83 -16.60 -3.74 12.37
CA ASN A 83 -15.46 -4.65 12.36
C ASN A 83 -14.94 -4.79 10.92
N ILE A 84 -13.76 -4.21 10.66
CA ILE A 84 -13.13 -4.24 9.33
C ILE A 84 -12.93 -5.65 8.79
N MET A 85 -12.73 -6.65 9.67
CA MET A 85 -12.49 -8.04 9.26
C MET A 85 -13.73 -8.72 8.68
N ASP A 86 -14.92 -8.15 8.91
CA ASP A 86 -16.18 -8.70 8.42
C ASP A 86 -16.62 -8.07 7.08
N VAL A 87 -15.88 -7.06 6.59
CA VAL A 87 -16.20 -6.36 5.34
C VAL A 87 -15.47 -7.03 4.16
N PRO A 88 -16.19 -7.50 3.12
CA PRO A 88 -15.56 -8.03 1.91
C PRO A 88 -14.77 -6.96 1.15
N ASP A 89 -13.67 -7.37 0.51
CA ASP A 89 -12.85 -6.48 -0.34
C ASP A 89 -13.63 -5.90 -1.53
N ASP A 90 -14.65 -6.62 -2.02
CA ASP A 90 -15.52 -6.25 -3.13
C ASP A 90 -16.87 -5.65 -2.71
N SER A 91 -16.99 -5.24 -1.43
CA SER A 91 -18.18 -4.59 -0.90
C SER A 91 -18.55 -3.32 -1.69
N ASP A 92 -19.85 -3.12 -1.91
CA ASP A 92 -20.39 -1.90 -2.52
C ASP A 92 -20.15 -0.66 -1.64
N ILE A 93 -20.01 -0.86 -0.32
CA ILE A 93 -19.74 0.18 0.67
C ILE A 93 -18.31 0.03 1.19
N GLY A 94 -17.51 1.08 1.02
CA GLY A 94 -16.16 1.19 1.57
C GLY A 94 -16.11 2.01 2.86
N TYR A 95 -15.09 1.75 3.69
CA TYR A 95 -14.88 2.43 4.96
C TYR A 95 -13.46 2.99 5.04
N ILE A 96 -13.31 4.14 5.71
CA ILE A 96 -12.00 4.73 6.02
C ILE A 96 -11.94 4.89 7.53
N PHE A 97 -10.91 4.32 8.16
CA PHE A 97 -10.76 4.30 9.60
C PHE A 97 -9.59 5.16 10.05
N GLU A 98 -9.78 5.90 11.15
CA GLU A 98 -8.68 6.41 11.99
C GLU A 98 -8.61 5.51 13.22
N VAL A 99 -7.46 4.87 13.42
CA VAL A 99 -7.28 3.89 14.50
C VAL A 99 -5.95 4.10 15.19
N ASP A 100 -5.93 3.77 16.48
CA ASP A 100 -4.70 3.51 17.20
C ASP A 100 -4.26 2.08 16.93
N LEU A 101 -2.98 1.89 16.60
CA LEU A 101 -2.40 0.58 16.31
C LEU A 101 -1.43 0.20 17.42
N GLU A 102 -1.69 -0.93 18.06
CA GLU A 102 -0.68 -1.60 18.87
C GLU A 102 0.22 -2.43 17.96
N TYR A 103 1.54 -2.24 18.10
CA TYR A 103 2.52 -2.91 17.27
C TYR A 103 3.39 -3.84 18.11
N PRO A 104 3.17 -5.17 18.08
CA PRO A 104 3.93 -6.13 18.87
C PRO A 104 5.43 -6.05 18.58
N ASP A 105 6.25 -6.07 19.63
CA ASP A 105 7.72 -5.96 19.54
C ASP A 105 8.33 -7.08 18.69
N GLU A 106 7.76 -8.28 18.76
CA GLU A 106 8.16 -9.46 17.98
C GLU A 106 8.06 -9.28 16.46
N LEU A 107 7.23 -8.34 15.98
CA LEU A 107 7.06 -8.05 14.55
C LEU A 107 8.06 -7.02 14.01
N GLN A 108 8.76 -6.29 14.88
CA GLN A 108 9.65 -5.20 14.46
C GLN A 108 10.78 -5.71 13.56
N ASP A 109 11.43 -6.81 13.91
CA ASP A 109 12.53 -7.37 13.12
C ASP A 109 12.07 -7.91 11.76
N LEU A 110 10.85 -8.47 11.71
CA LEU A 110 10.26 -9.00 10.49
C LEU A 110 9.91 -7.87 9.50
N HIS A 111 9.34 -6.78 10.03
CA HIS A 111 8.84 -5.66 9.24
C HIS A 111 9.81 -4.48 9.16
N LYS A 112 11.03 -4.60 9.70
CA LYS A 112 12.05 -3.53 9.69
C LYS A 112 12.31 -2.94 8.30
N CYS A 113 12.18 -3.78 7.28
CA CYS A 113 12.39 -3.40 5.90
C CYS A 113 11.12 -2.74 5.36
N TYR A 114 9.93 -3.29 5.66
CA TYR A 114 8.64 -2.81 5.17
C TYR A 114 7.69 -2.50 6.33
N SER A 115 7.79 -1.29 6.87
CA SER A 115 6.93 -0.87 7.98
C SER A 115 5.48 -0.72 7.50
N LEU A 116 4.58 -1.42 8.18
CA LEU A 116 3.15 -1.32 7.93
C LEU A 116 2.61 0.00 8.50
N ALA A 117 1.61 0.58 7.83
CA ALA A 117 0.95 1.83 8.22
C ALA A 117 1.88 3.06 8.42
N PRO A 118 2.67 3.47 7.41
CA PRO A 118 3.57 4.62 7.53
C PRO A 118 2.82 5.95 7.71
N GLU A 119 3.18 6.69 8.76
CA GLU A 119 2.64 8.01 9.05
C GLU A 119 3.48 9.14 8.45
N LYS A 120 2.81 10.20 7.96
CA LYS A 120 3.48 11.46 7.60
C LYS A 120 3.74 12.27 8.87
N ILE A 121 4.95 12.15 9.42
CA ILE A 121 5.39 12.94 10.57
C ILE A 121 6.15 14.18 10.08
N LYS A 122 5.80 15.36 10.58
CA LYS A 122 6.65 16.55 10.44
C LYS A 122 7.73 16.46 11.52
N VAL A 123 8.98 16.30 11.09
CA VAL A 123 10.12 16.44 12.00
C VAL A 123 10.36 17.94 12.21
N LEU A 124 10.30 18.38 13.46
CA LEU A 124 10.58 19.76 13.89
C LEU A 124 12.10 19.99 14.04
#